data_AF-A0A6G0ADZ9-F1
#
_entry.id   AF-A0A6G0ADZ9-F1
#
_cell.length_a   1.000
_cell.length_b   1.000
_cell.length_c   1.000
_cell.angle_alpha   90.00
_cell.angle_beta   90.00
_cell.angle_gamma   90.00
#
_symmetry.space_group_name_H-M   'P 1'
#
loop_
_entity.id
_entity.type
_entity.pdbx_description
1 polymer ?
#
loop_
_entity_poly.entity_id
_entity_poly.type
_entity_poly.pdbx_seq_one_letter_code
_entity_poly.pdbx_strand_id
1 'polypeptide(L)'
;MTDFKKLKTENILPTLAASAALRKVNDLLALINLAESRNINFMKIYETLLQNYLFTGYPSALVSLKILKSVYPDKQIRKMSDMNLYHFKRIGVANCKKVYGQKYNKLIS
;
A
#
# COMPACT_ATOMS: atom_id res chain seq x y z
N MET A 1 2.55 -18.79 16.12
CA MET A 1 2.24 -17.36 15.90
C MET A 1 3.50 -16.59 16.23
N THR A 2 4.00 -15.77 15.31
CA THR A 2 5.31 -15.12 15.46
C THR A 2 5.18 -13.93 16.41
N ASP A 3 6.10 -13.76 17.37
CA ASP A 3 6.08 -12.61 18.28
C ASP A 3 6.74 -11.38 17.62
N PHE A 4 5.93 -10.37 17.31
CA PHE A 4 6.36 -9.13 16.67
C PHE A 4 6.66 -7.98 17.65
N LYS A 5 6.58 -8.19 18.97
CA LYS A 5 6.71 -7.11 19.97
C LYS A 5 8.05 -6.36 19.89
N LYS A 6 9.12 -7.03 19.46
CA LYS A 6 10.47 -6.46 19.32
C LYS A 6 10.72 -5.82 17.94
N LEU A 7 9.74 -5.85 17.04
CA LEU A 7 9.89 -5.30 15.70
C LEU A 7 9.97 -3.77 15.75
N LYS A 8 11.02 -3.20 15.15
CA LYS A 8 11.14 -1.75 14.99
C LYS A 8 10.07 -1.21 14.05
N THR A 9 9.63 0.02 14.29
CA THR A 9 8.57 0.67 13.51
C THR A 9 8.88 0.72 12.02
N GLU A 10 10.13 0.99 11.62
CA GLU A 10 10.52 1.03 10.20
C GLU A 10 10.31 -0.31 9.46
N ASN A 11 10.33 -1.43 10.19
CA ASN A 11 10.25 -2.77 9.61
C ASN A 11 8.82 -3.30 9.55
N ILE A 12 7.84 -2.59 10.12
CA ILE A 12 6.45 -3.06 10.18
C ILE A 12 5.86 -3.18 8.77
N LEU A 13 5.91 -2.12 7.96
CA LEU A 13 5.33 -2.13 6.61
C LEU A 13 5.96 -3.17 5.66
N PRO A 14 7.30 -3.29 5.58
CA PRO A 14 7.92 -4.36 4.78
C PRO A 14 7.50 -5.77 5.22
N THR A 15 7.42 -6.01 6.54
CA THR A 15 7.00 -7.31 7.09
C THR A 15 5.52 -7.59 6.79
N LEU A 16 4.70 -6.53 6.79
CA LEU A 16 3.28 -6.57 6.40
C LEU A 16 3.14 -7.00 4.93
N ALA A 17 3.90 -6.38 4.03
CA ALA A 17 3.93 -6.72 2.61
C ALA A 17 4.36 -8.19 2.40
N ALA A 18 5.43 -8.62 3.07
CA ALA A 18 5.91 -10.00 2.99
C ALA A 18 4.88 -11.01 3.52
N SER A 19 4.24 -10.73 4.65
CA SER A 19 3.23 -11.61 5.25
C SER A 19 1.99 -11.75 4.36
N ALA A 20 1.57 -10.66 3.73
CA ALA A 20 0.51 -10.65 2.74
C ALA A 20 0.89 -11.46 1.49
N ALA A 21 2.10 -11.27 0.95
CA ALA A 21 2.62 -12.02 -0.18
C ALA A 21 2.69 -13.55 0.09
N LEU A 22 3.11 -13.93 1.29
CA LEU A 22 3.21 -15.31 1.75
C LEU A 22 1.89 -15.89 2.25
N ARG A 23 0.79 -15.13 2.20
CA ARG A 23 -0.56 -15.53 2.69
C ARG A 23 -0.59 -15.99 4.15
N LYS A 24 0.28 -15.43 4.99
CA LYS A 24 0.31 -15.72 6.43
C LYS A 24 -0.73 -14.87 7.17
N VAL A 25 -2.00 -15.27 7.07
CA VAL A 25 -3.16 -14.50 7.57
C VAL A 25 -3.05 -14.10 9.05
N ASN A 26 -2.67 -15.04 9.93
CA ASN A 26 -2.56 -14.77 11.37
C ASN A 26 -1.44 -13.79 11.69
N ASP A 27 -0.29 -13.93 11.01
CA ASP A 27 0.84 -13.01 11.18
C ASP A 27 0.51 -11.63 10.61
N LEU A 28 -0.18 -11.57 9.47
CA LEU A 28 -0.67 -10.34 8.86
C LEU A 28 -1.61 -9.58 9.80
N LEU A 29 -2.59 -10.26 10.40
CA LEU A 29 -3.50 -9.65 11.37
C LEU A 29 -2.75 -9.08 12.58
N ALA A 30 -1.80 -9.85 13.13
CA ALA A 30 -0.97 -9.40 14.24
C ALA A 30 -0.15 -8.15 13.89
N LEU A 31 0.42 -8.09 12.67
CA LEU A 31 1.17 -6.94 12.18
C LEU A 31 0.29 -5.71 11.93
N ILE A 32 -0.95 -5.89 11.45
CA ILE A 32 -1.90 -4.78 11.27
C ILE A 32 -2.26 -4.17 12.63
N ASN A 33 -2.58 -5.01 13.63
CA ASN A 33 -2.87 -4.55 14.98
C ASN A 33 -1.64 -3.88 15.63
N LEU A 34 -0.45 -4.42 15.39
CA LEU A 34 0.79 -3.77 15.83
C LEU A 34 0.98 -2.41 15.17
N ALA A 35 0.77 -2.30 13.85
CA ALA A 35 0.87 -1.04 13.12
C ALA A 35 -0.10 0.01 13.64
N GLU A 36 -1.33 -0.39 13.97
CA GLU A 36 -2.34 0.46 14.62
C GLU A 36 -1.84 0.97 15.98
N SER A 37 -1.38 0.07 16.85
CA SER A 37 -0.86 0.43 18.18
C SER A 37 0.36 1.38 18.12
N ARG A 38 1.09 1.38 17.00
CA ARG A 38 2.22 2.26 16.72
C ARG A 38 1.83 3.53 15.95
N ASN A 39 0.55 3.80 15.77
CA ASN A 39 0.01 4.95 15.06
C ASN A 39 0.55 5.09 13.62
N ILE A 40 0.83 3.98 12.94
CA ILE A 40 1.19 4.01 11.52
C ILE A 40 -0.04 4.46 10.73
N ASN A 41 0.16 5.43 9.84
CA ASN A 41 -0.92 5.99 9.02
C ASN A 41 -1.64 4.88 8.21
N PHE A 42 -2.96 4.80 8.37
CA PHE A 42 -3.82 3.84 7.66
C PHE A 42 -3.56 3.79 6.15
N MET A 43 -3.41 4.96 5.49
CA MET A 43 -3.16 5.01 4.04
C MET A 43 -1.84 4.35 3.67
N LYS A 44 -0.79 4.45 4.52
CA LYS A 44 0.47 3.74 4.27
C LYS A 44 0.29 2.22 4.34
N ILE A 45 -0.49 1.73 5.31
CA ILE A 45 -0.80 0.29 5.44
C ILE A 45 -1.62 -0.17 4.23
N TYR A 46 -2.66 0.59 3.88
CA TYR A 46 -3.53 0.31 2.74
C TYR A 46 -2.73 0.23 1.43
N GLU A 47 -1.92 1.26 1.12
CA GLU A 47 -1.11 1.29 -0.11
C GLU A 47 -0.09 0.15 -0.13
N THR A 48 0.54 -0.17 1.00
CA THR A 48 1.48 -1.29 1.11
C THR A 48 0.80 -2.62 0.75
N LEU A 49 -0.39 -2.86 1.28
CA LEU A 49 -1.15 -4.08 0.99
C LEU A 49 -1.74 -4.11 -0.42
N LEU A 50 -2.16 -2.95 -0.93
CA LEU A 50 -2.63 -2.81 -2.30
C LEU A 50 -1.49 -3.16 -3.26
N GLN A 51 -0.32 -2.51 -3.15
CA GLN A 51 0.79 -2.66 -4.08
C GLN A 51 1.30 -4.10 -4.25
N ASN A 52 1.02 -5.01 -3.31
CA ASN A 52 1.26 -6.43 -3.50
C ASN A 52 0.59 -7.02 -4.75
N TYR A 53 -0.47 -6.38 -5.29
CA TYR A 53 -1.11 -6.81 -6.54
C TYR A 53 -0.13 -6.83 -7.71
N LEU A 54 0.88 -5.94 -7.72
CA LEU A 54 1.87 -5.82 -8.79
C LEU A 54 2.82 -7.02 -8.87
N PHE A 55 3.09 -7.66 -7.72
CA PHE A 55 4.12 -8.71 -7.61
C PHE A 55 3.54 -10.10 -7.35
N THR A 56 2.42 -10.17 -6.65
CA THR A 56 1.80 -11.43 -6.20
C THR A 56 0.38 -11.64 -6.76
N GLY A 57 -0.04 -10.76 -7.66
CA GLY A 57 -1.33 -10.80 -8.32
C GLY A 57 -2.47 -10.22 -7.48
N TYR A 58 -3.55 -9.87 -8.18
CA TYR A 58 -4.74 -9.24 -7.62
C TYR A 58 -5.39 -10.02 -6.44
N PRO A 59 -5.49 -11.37 -6.45
CA PRO A 59 -6.10 -12.10 -5.34
C PRO A 59 -5.40 -11.90 -3.99
N SER A 60 -4.06 -11.77 -4.01
CA SER A 60 -3.26 -11.57 -2.80
C SER A 60 -3.59 -10.24 -2.11
N ALA A 61 -3.66 -9.16 -2.91
CA ALA A 61 -4.05 -7.84 -2.41
C ALA A 61 -5.50 -7.84 -1.90
N LEU A 62 -6.45 -8.44 -2.62
CA LEU A 62 -7.85 -8.52 -2.19
C LEU A 62 -8.01 -9.19 -0.82
N VAL A 63 -7.38 -10.34 -0.60
CA VAL A 63 -7.45 -11.06 0.68
C VAL A 63 -6.86 -10.20 1.80
N SER A 64 -5.72 -9.58 1.55
CA SER A 64 -5.04 -8.73 2.54
C SER A 64 -5.85 -7.49 2.90
N LEU A 65 -6.48 -6.86 1.90
CA LEU A 65 -7.35 -5.70 2.09
C LEU A 65 -8.66 -6.06 2.81
N LYS A 66 -9.20 -7.27 2.59
CA LYS A 66 -10.35 -7.78 3.34
C LYS A 66 -10.02 -7.91 4.84
N ILE A 67 -8.82 -8.40 5.17
CA ILE A 67 -8.33 -8.49 6.55
C ILE A 67 -8.11 -7.08 7.14
N LEU A 68 -7.54 -6.16 6.37
CA LEU A 68 -7.40 -4.76 6.81
C LEU A 68 -8.77 -4.14 7.14
N LYS A 69 -9.79 -4.40 6.32
CA LYS A 69 -11.16 -3.89 6.54
C LYS A 69 -11.81 -4.45 7.80
N SER A 70 -11.47 -5.68 8.22
CA SER A 70 -11.97 -6.21 9.50
C SER A 70 -11.37 -5.52 10.72
N VAL A 71 -10.15 -4.96 10.61
CA VAL A 71 -9.53 -4.19 11.69
C VAL A 71 -10.00 -2.73 11.65
N TYR A 72 -10.18 -2.16 10.46
CA TYR A 72 -10.61 -0.78 10.25
C TYR A 72 -11.98 -0.69 9.57
N PRO A 73 -13.08 -1.08 10.24
CA PRO A 73 -14.41 -1.13 9.63
C PRO A 73 -14.91 0.26 9.20
N ASP A 74 -14.58 1.31 9.94
CA ASP A 74 -15.08 2.67 9.67
C ASP A 74 -14.19 3.47 8.71
N LYS A 75 -12.97 2.98 8.42
CA LYS A 75 -12.11 3.64 7.45
C LYS A 75 -12.69 3.44 6.06
N GLN A 76 -13.08 4.56 5.46
CA GLN A 76 -13.42 4.66 4.05
C GLN A 76 -12.23 5.24 3.30
N ILE A 77 -11.83 4.56 2.23
CA ILE A 77 -10.92 5.15 1.26
C ILE A 77 -11.73 6.26 0.58
N ARG A 78 -11.16 7.47 0.48
CA ARG A 78 -11.82 8.57 -0.22
C ARG A 78 -12.27 8.07 -1.59
N LYS A 79 -13.52 8.35 -1.96
CA LYS A 79 -14.00 8.10 -3.33
C LYS A 79 -12.96 8.69 -4.27
N MET A 80 -12.49 7.87 -5.20
CA MET A 80 -11.56 8.29 -6.23
C MET A 80 -12.14 9.57 -6.84
N SER A 81 -11.33 10.63 -6.93
CA SER A 81 -11.71 11.83 -7.67
C SER A 81 -12.23 11.41 -9.05
N ASP A 82 -13.14 12.20 -9.63
CA ASP A 82 -13.67 11.97 -10.98
C ASP A 82 -12.60 11.34 -11.86
N MET A 83 -12.96 10.25 -12.54
CA MET A 83 -12.07 9.44 -13.38
C MET A 83 -11.68 10.21 -14.67
N ASN A 84 -11.41 11.49 -14.52
CA ASN A 84 -11.05 12.44 -15.53
C ASN A 84 -9.61 12.14 -15.97
N LEU A 85 -9.51 11.41 -17.06
CA LEU A 85 -8.25 11.04 -17.70
C LEU A 85 -7.31 12.24 -17.89
N TYR A 86 -7.87 13.42 -18.19
CA TYR A 86 -7.09 14.64 -18.39
C TYR A 86 -6.38 15.07 -17.09
N HIS A 87 -7.05 14.94 -15.94
CA HIS A 87 -6.47 15.24 -14.64
C HIS A 87 -5.28 14.33 -14.33
N PHE A 88 -5.45 13.01 -14.52
CA PHE A 88 -4.38 12.03 -14.29
C PHE A 88 -3.22 12.20 -15.27
N LYS A 89 -3.49 12.45 -16.55
CA LYS A 89 -2.46 12.74 -17.56
C LYS A 89 -1.63 13.96 -17.17
N ARG A 90 -2.28 15.05 -16.74
CA ARG A 90 -1.60 16.28 -16.33
C ARG A 90 -0.67 16.04 -15.12
N ILE A 91 -1.15 15.34 -14.09
CA ILE A 91 -0.34 15.00 -12.91
C ILE A 91 0.82 14.07 -13.29
N GLY A 92 0.55 13.04 -14.09
CA GLY A 92 1.56 12.10 -14.57
C GLY A 92 2.68 12.80 -15.33
N VAL A 93 2.34 13.71 -16.27
CA VAL A 93 3.31 14.53 -17.01
C VAL A 93 4.14 15.40 -16.07
N ALA A 94 3.50 16.08 -15.11
CA ALA A 94 4.20 16.94 -14.16
C ALA A 94 5.20 16.14 -13.29
N ASN A 95 4.78 14.98 -12.79
CA ASN A 95 5.63 14.10 -12.00
C ASN A 95 6.78 13.51 -12.82
N CYS A 96 6.52 13.06 -14.06
CA CYS A 96 7.57 12.57 -14.95
C CYS A 96 8.59 13.67 -15.26
N LYS A 97 8.17 14.91 -15.53
CA LYS A 97 9.08 16.04 -15.71
C LYS A 97 9.92 16.31 -14.45
N LYS A 98 9.32 16.18 -13.27
CA LYS A 98 10.04 16.36 -11.99
C LYS A 98 11.11 15.28 -11.77
N VAL A 99 10.80 14.02 -12.06
CA VAL A 99 11.71 12.88 -11.86
C VAL A 99 12.83 12.85 -12.92
N TYR A 100 12.48 13.06 -14.19
CA TYR A 100 13.40 12.88 -15.31
C TYR A 100 14.06 14.18 -15.78
N GLY A 101 13.57 15.35 -15.34
CA GLY A 101 14.14 16.65 -15.66
C GLY A 101 14.35 16.86 -17.16
N GLN A 102 15.58 17.22 -17.54
CA GLN A 102 15.98 17.44 -18.93
C GLN A 102 15.87 16.19 -19.83
N LYS A 103 15.86 14.99 -19.24
CA LYS A 103 15.73 13.73 -20.00
C LYS A 103 14.27 13.39 -20.34
N TYR A 104 13.29 14.12 -19.82
CA TYR A 104 11.88 13.86 -20.07
C TYR A 104 11.54 13.78 -21.56
N ASN A 105 12.04 14.72 -22.37
CA ASN A 105 11.75 14.75 -23.81
C ASN A 105 12.33 13.55 -24.57
N LYS A 106 13.37 12.87 -24.02
CA LYS A 106 13.93 11.66 -24.63
C LYS A 106 13.13 10.39 -24.32
N LEU A 107 12.24 10.41 -23.34
CA LEU A 107 11.41 9.27 -22.94
C LEU A 107 10.13 9.11 -23.76
N ILE A 108 9.74 10.16 -24.48
CA ILE A 108 8.51 10.25 -25.28
C ILE A 108 8.80 10.38 -26.78
N SER A 109 10.09 10.36 -27.13
CA SER A 109 10.61 10.18 -28.49
C SER A 109 10.66 8.69 -28.82
#